data_AF-A0A1X0QW91-F1
#
_entry.id   AF-A0A1X0QW91-F1
#
_cell.length_a   1.000
_cell.length_b   1.000
_cell.length_c   1.000
_cell.angle_alpha   90.00
_cell.angle_beta   90.00
_cell.angle_gamma   90.00
#
_symmetry.space_group_name_H-M   'P 1'
#
loop_
_entity.id
_entity.type
_entity.pdbx_description
1 polymer ?
#
loop_
_entity_poly.entity_id
_entity_poly.type
_entity_poly.pdbx_seq_one_letter_code
_entity_poly.pdbx_strand_id
1 'polypeptide(L)'
;MPYSRRRPLLRTCDIANSHTDFFDYIGMVVALHELIPNKIIINLTDFTENPQPYENTHLSIDYRLVIQATVWDRNTVPARNLSIGDFVLLEDVMRKNVNGVLAFTLHGKNIDRLFVHKLARSDIRLKDLLERKRVYEEERLIEITREESLVDQPTIIDSEVLTMKPISTIEEILEVELQKDDNNSIYVVNAIIKDYKPKPIEKWVWKWCDTCQKRFDTENHSTTCPICDAAFEYVFQIAFLLENNGLVLLAYAFNQHCKNLFPNYTPKEVYENEAKRRELEIMVSSLCNGRQFRIGLKSYRNPREELSFAIVNTKFIIE
;
A
#
# COMPACT_ATOMS: atom_id res chain seq x y z
N MET A 1 -20.26 -45.79 -10.35
CA MET A 1 -19.31 -44.84 -9.72
C MET A 1 -18.43 -44.27 -10.84
N PRO A 2 -18.74 -43.10 -11.42
CA PRO A 2 -17.86 -42.52 -12.43
C PRO A 2 -16.77 -41.72 -11.73
N TYR A 3 -15.53 -42.16 -11.90
CA TYR A 3 -14.31 -41.41 -11.58
C TYR A 3 -14.40 -40.02 -12.21
N SER A 4 -14.59 -38.96 -11.41
CA SER A 4 -14.38 -37.61 -11.91
C SER A 4 -12.88 -37.46 -12.17
N ARG A 5 -12.50 -37.28 -13.43
CA ARG A 5 -11.12 -36.93 -13.79
C ARG A 5 -10.79 -35.63 -13.05
N ARG A 6 -9.88 -35.69 -12.08
CA ARG A 6 -9.33 -34.48 -11.45
C ARG A 6 -8.73 -33.61 -12.56
N ARG A 7 -9.05 -32.32 -12.54
CA ARG A 7 -8.47 -31.36 -13.47
C ARG A 7 -6.97 -31.24 -13.18
N PRO A 8 -6.15 -30.84 -14.16
CA PRO A 8 -4.74 -30.56 -13.88
C PRO A 8 -4.66 -29.41 -12.88
N LEU A 9 -3.78 -29.53 -11.90
CA LEU A 9 -3.37 -28.42 -11.05
C LEU A 9 -2.29 -27.64 -11.79
N LEU A 10 -2.55 -26.38 -12.13
CA LEU A 10 -1.61 -25.54 -12.87
C LEU A 10 -1.01 -24.45 -11.99
N ARG A 11 0.25 -24.11 -12.29
CA ARG A 11 0.97 -22.94 -11.76
C ARG A 11 0.78 -21.76 -12.69
N THR A 12 0.97 -20.54 -12.20
CA THR A 12 0.75 -19.32 -12.99
C THR A 12 1.53 -19.33 -14.31
N CYS A 13 2.81 -19.71 -14.27
CA CYS A 13 3.68 -19.80 -15.44
C CYS A 13 3.23 -20.82 -16.49
N ASP A 14 2.49 -21.85 -16.08
CA ASP A 14 2.10 -22.97 -16.93
C ASP A 14 0.77 -22.71 -17.68
N ILE A 15 -0.01 -21.70 -17.27
CA ILE A 15 -1.40 -21.49 -17.74
C ILE A 15 -1.46 -21.04 -19.20
N ALA A 16 -0.57 -20.12 -19.64
CA ALA A 16 -0.62 -19.60 -21.01
C ALA A 16 -0.35 -20.70 -22.05
N ASN A 17 0.54 -21.64 -21.73
CA ASN A 17 0.93 -22.74 -22.62
C ASN A 17 0.06 -24.00 -22.43
N SER A 18 -0.85 -24.01 -21.45
CA SER A 18 -1.72 -25.14 -21.22
C SER A 18 -2.78 -25.31 -22.32
N HIS A 19 -3.02 -26.56 -22.71
CA HIS A 19 -4.07 -26.95 -23.65
C HIS A 19 -5.46 -27.06 -22.99
N THR A 20 -5.59 -26.81 -21.69
CA THR A 20 -6.86 -26.92 -20.96
C THR A 20 -7.41 -25.55 -20.56
N ASP A 21 -8.68 -25.29 -20.89
CA ASP A 21 -9.35 -24.06 -20.44
C ASP A 21 -9.85 -24.14 -18.99
N PHE A 22 -10.00 -25.35 -18.45
CA PHE A 22 -10.41 -25.59 -17.06
C PHE A 22 -9.35 -26.35 -16.29
N PHE A 23 -8.97 -25.83 -15.14
CA PHE A 23 -7.92 -26.37 -14.29
C PHE A 23 -8.18 -26.09 -12.80
N ASP A 24 -7.43 -26.74 -11.92
CA ASP A 24 -7.39 -26.40 -10.51
C ASP A 24 -6.18 -25.47 -10.26
N TYR A 25 -6.29 -24.58 -9.28
CA TYR A 25 -5.24 -23.62 -8.94
C TYR A 25 -5.08 -23.49 -7.42
N ILE A 26 -3.84 -23.46 -6.95
CA ILE A 26 -3.53 -23.19 -5.54
C ILE A 26 -2.69 -21.92 -5.48
N GLY A 27 -3.11 -20.96 -4.64
CA GLY A 27 -2.42 -19.69 -4.47
C GLY A 27 -2.58 -19.12 -3.06
N MET A 28 -1.71 -18.17 -2.72
CA MET A 28 -1.83 -17.31 -1.56
C MET A 28 -2.59 -16.03 -1.93
N VAL A 29 -3.54 -15.63 -1.09
CA VAL A 29 -4.32 -14.39 -1.27
C VAL A 29 -3.43 -13.18 -1.01
N VAL A 30 -3.29 -12.29 -2.01
CA VAL A 30 -2.54 -11.03 -1.87
C VAL A 30 -3.46 -9.82 -1.76
N ALA A 31 -4.66 -9.87 -2.35
CA ALA A 31 -5.68 -8.84 -2.18
C ALA A 31 -7.09 -9.40 -2.46
N LEU A 32 -8.10 -8.74 -1.88
CA LEU A 32 -9.52 -9.06 -2.04
C LEU A 32 -10.30 -7.78 -2.34
N HIS A 33 -11.15 -7.82 -3.36
CA HIS A 33 -12.02 -6.71 -3.73
C HIS A 33 -13.46 -7.23 -3.93
N GLU A 34 -14.35 -6.84 -3.02
CA GLU A 34 -15.78 -7.07 -3.18
C GLU A 34 -16.39 -5.91 -3.96
N LEU A 35 -16.85 -6.18 -5.19
CA LEU A 35 -17.44 -5.15 -6.05
C LEU A 35 -18.96 -5.12 -5.91
N ILE A 36 -19.59 -6.30 -5.94
CA ILE A 36 -21.04 -6.49 -5.82
C ILE A 36 -21.32 -7.82 -5.08
N PRO A 37 -22.51 -8.02 -4.49
CA PRO A 37 -22.79 -9.19 -3.64
C PRO A 37 -22.62 -10.57 -4.29
N ASN A 38 -22.59 -10.68 -5.62
CA ASN A 38 -22.39 -11.95 -6.32
C ASN A 38 -21.03 -12.06 -7.03
N LYS A 39 -20.09 -11.12 -6.78
CA LYS A 39 -18.80 -11.06 -7.45
C LYS A 39 -17.70 -10.58 -6.51
N ILE A 40 -16.67 -11.40 -6.35
CA ILE A 40 -15.45 -11.05 -5.62
C ILE A 40 -14.26 -11.21 -6.55
N ILE A 41 -13.38 -10.23 -6.56
CA ILE A 41 -12.08 -10.32 -7.22
C ILE A 41 -11.04 -10.68 -6.16
N ILE A 42 -10.30 -11.75 -6.41
CA ILE A 42 -9.20 -12.21 -5.56
C ILE A 42 -7.92 -12.11 -6.38
N ASN A 43 -6.92 -11.39 -5.87
CA ASN A 43 -5.58 -11.44 -6.43
C ASN A 43 -4.79 -12.52 -5.68
N LEU A 44 -4.13 -13.39 -6.42
CA LEU A 44 -3.44 -14.56 -5.90
C LEU A 44 -2.00 -14.63 -6.42
N THR A 45 -1.11 -15.24 -5.66
CA THR A 45 0.23 -15.61 -6.13
C THR A 45 0.54 -17.05 -5.75
N ASP A 46 1.19 -17.77 -6.65
CA ASP A 46 1.87 -19.03 -6.36
C ASP A 46 3.40 -18.89 -6.49
N PHE A 47 3.89 -17.64 -6.57
CA PHE A 47 5.29 -17.26 -6.74
C PHE A 47 5.92 -17.76 -8.05
N THR A 48 5.12 -18.03 -9.08
CA THR A 48 5.64 -18.18 -10.45
C THR A 48 5.29 -16.99 -11.33
N GLU A 49 6.09 -16.78 -12.36
CA GLU A 49 5.91 -15.69 -13.31
C GLU A 49 4.55 -15.80 -14.01
N ASN A 50 3.82 -14.70 -14.01
CA ASN A 50 2.64 -14.52 -14.83
C ASN A 50 3.10 -14.09 -16.23
N PRO A 51 2.87 -14.89 -17.28
CA PRO A 51 3.33 -14.59 -18.64
C PRO A 51 2.61 -13.37 -19.25
N GLN A 52 1.48 -12.96 -18.69
CA GLN A 52 0.61 -11.89 -19.19
C GLN A 52 0.00 -11.14 -17.99
N PRO A 53 0.81 -10.44 -17.19
CA PRO A 53 0.36 -9.85 -15.93
C PRO A 53 -0.50 -8.60 -16.17
N TYR A 54 -1.38 -8.32 -15.21
CA TYR A 54 -2.00 -7.01 -15.10
C TYR A 54 -1.06 -6.09 -14.33
N GLU A 55 -0.67 -4.97 -14.91
CA GLU A 55 0.16 -3.99 -14.21
C GLU A 55 -0.64 -3.39 -13.05
N ASN A 56 -0.22 -3.72 -11.83
CA ASN A 56 -0.83 -3.22 -10.61
C ASN A 56 0.22 -3.09 -9.51
N THR A 57 0.77 -1.89 -9.37
CA THR A 57 1.83 -1.58 -8.42
C THR A 57 1.32 -1.42 -6.96
N HIS A 58 0.02 -1.57 -6.71
CA HIS A 58 -0.56 -1.42 -5.36
C HIS A 58 -0.55 -2.70 -4.52
N LEU A 59 0.12 -3.76 -4.99
CA LEU A 59 0.18 -5.07 -4.33
C LEU A 59 1.46 -5.20 -3.50
N SER A 60 1.40 -5.98 -2.41
CA SER A 60 2.56 -6.27 -1.57
C SER A 60 3.55 -7.27 -2.19
N ILE A 61 3.19 -7.83 -3.34
CA ILE A 61 3.96 -8.78 -4.15
C ILE A 61 4.09 -8.18 -5.54
N ASP A 62 5.22 -8.39 -6.20
CA ASP A 62 5.44 -7.98 -7.59
C ASP A 62 4.27 -8.43 -8.47
N TYR A 63 3.67 -7.49 -9.21
CA TYR A 63 2.52 -7.75 -10.09
C TYR A 63 2.82 -8.81 -11.16
N ARG A 64 4.10 -9.01 -11.51
CA ARG A 64 4.56 -10.07 -12.42
C ARG A 64 4.38 -11.47 -11.84
N LEU A 65 4.16 -11.61 -10.53
CA LEU A 65 3.93 -12.90 -9.86
C LEU A 65 2.47 -13.09 -9.45
N VAL A 66 1.57 -12.18 -9.86
CA VAL A 66 0.18 -12.15 -9.41
C VAL A 66 -0.75 -12.47 -10.56
N ILE A 67 -1.79 -13.25 -10.23
CA ILE A 67 -2.90 -13.55 -11.14
C ILE A 67 -4.24 -13.20 -10.49
N GLN A 68 -5.14 -12.66 -11.30
CA GLN A 68 -6.48 -12.27 -10.85
C GLN A 68 -7.49 -13.40 -11.05
N ALA A 69 -8.29 -13.64 -10.03
CA ALA A 69 -9.43 -14.55 -10.02
C ALA A 69 -10.73 -13.76 -9.85
N THR A 70 -11.68 -13.90 -10.77
CA THR A 70 -13.06 -13.42 -10.53
C THR A 70 -13.94 -14.58 -10.06
N VAL A 71 -14.42 -14.49 -8.82
CA VAL A 71 -15.29 -15.50 -8.20
C VAL A 71 -16.74 -15.02 -8.20
N TRP A 72 -17.64 -15.84 -8.70
CA TRP A 72 -19.06 -15.52 -8.85
C TRP A 72 -19.99 -16.39 -7.99
N ASP A 73 -21.22 -15.92 -7.83
CA ASP A 73 -22.36 -16.68 -7.31
C ASP A 73 -22.12 -17.21 -5.88
N ARG A 74 -22.54 -18.44 -5.60
CA ARG A 74 -22.37 -19.08 -4.27
C ARG A 74 -20.91 -19.26 -3.87
N ASN A 75 -19.96 -19.28 -4.81
CA ASN A 75 -18.53 -19.33 -4.48
C ASN A 75 -18.04 -18.05 -3.79
N THR A 76 -18.80 -16.96 -3.86
CA THR A 76 -18.48 -15.74 -3.08
C THR A 76 -18.59 -15.97 -1.57
N VAL A 77 -19.44 -16.89 -1.10
CA VAL A 77 -19.62 -17.17 0.34
C VAL A 77 -18.32 -17.64 0.99
N PRO A 78 -17.66 -18.73 0.54
CA PRO A 78 -16.36 -19.11 1.08
C PRO A 78 -15.27 -18.08 0.78
N ALA A 79 -15.32 -17.38 -0.37
CA ALA A 79 -14.33 -16.36 -0.72
C ALA A 79 -14.33 -15.15 0.24
N ARG A 80 -15.48 -14.74 0.79
CA ARG A 80 -15.57 -13.66 1.79
C ARG A 80 -14.85 -13.95 3.10
N ASN A 81 -14.70 -15.23 3.43
CA ASN A 81 -14.03 -15.65 4.66
C ASN A 81 -12.50 -15.76 4.50
N LEU A 82 -11.98 -15.45 3.32
CA LEU A 82 -10.54 -15.40 3.07
C LEU A 82 -9.97 -14.08 3.58
N SER A 83 -8.71 -14.13 3.99
CA SER A 83 -7.90 -12.97 4.36
C SER A 83 -6.59 -12.97 3.58
N ILE A 84 -5.94 -11.81 3.50
CA ILE A 84 -4.60 -11.70 2.91
C ILE A 84 -3.65 -12.66 3.64
N GLY A 85 -2.85 -13.41 2.90
CA GLY A 85 -1.94 -14.45 3.41
C GLY A 85 -2.58 -15.84 3.58
N ASP A 86 -3.89 -15.98 3.38
CA ASP A 86 -4.52 -17.30 3.34
C ASP A 86 -4.13 -18.07 2.07
N PHE A 87 -3.99 -19.39 2.20
CA PHE A 87 -3.83 -20.29 1.06
C PHE A 87 -5.19 -20.84 0.65
N VAL A 88 -5.46 -20.85 -0.66
CA VAL A 88 -6.73 -21.29 -1.21
C VAL A 88 -6.51 -22.23 -2.38
N LEU A 89 -7.29 -23.30 -2.42
CA LEU A 89 -7.51 -24.13 -3.60
C LEU A 89 -8.78 -23.65 -4.30
N LEU A 90 -8.64 -23.32 -5.58
CA LEU A 90 -9.73 -23.04 -6.49
C LEU A 90 -9.86 -24.21 -7.47
N GLU A 91 -10.99 -24.91 -7.43
CA GLU A 91 -11.27 -26.04 -8.31
C GLU A 91 -12.01 -25.59 -9.58
N ASP A 92 -11.71 -26.19 -10.73
CA ASP A 92 -12.42 -25.97 -12.01
C ASP A 92 -12.50 -24.48 -12.43
N VAL A 93 -11.42 -23.72 -12.19
CA VAL A 93 -11.30 -22.34 -12.68
C VAL A 93 -11.19 -22.34 -14.20
N MET A 94 -11.78 -21.33 -14.82
CA MET A 94 -11.75 -21.13 -16.27
C MET A 94 -10.73 -20.07 -16.64
N ARG A 95 -9.80 -20.39 -17.53
CA ARG A 95 -8.85 -19.43 -18.12
C ARG A 95 -9.61 -18.28 -18.78
N LYS A 96 -9.13 -17.06 -18.60
CA LYS A 96 -9.62 -15.89 -19.31
C LYS A 96 -8.45 -15.02 -19.76
N ASN A 97 -8.50 -14.55 -21.00
CA ASN A 97 -7.62 -13.51 -21.48
C ASN A 97 -8.47 -12.26 -21.75
N VAL A 98 -8.17 -11.16 -21.06
CA VAL A 98 -8.88 -9.89 -21.23
C VAL A 98 -7.85 -8.84 -21.61
N ASN A 99 -7.90 -8.34 -22.85
CA ASN A 99 -6.98 -7.32 -23.35
C ASN A 99 -5.49 -7.68 -23.18
N GLY A 100 -5.14 -8.95 -23.38
CA GLY A 100 -3.75 -9.42 -23.25
C GLY A 100 -3.33 -9.74 -21.82
N VAL A 101 -4.24 -9.61 -20.84
CA VAL A 101 -4.02 -9.96 -19.44
C VAL A 101 -4.58 -11.34 -19.15
N LEU A 102 -3.74 -12.19 -18.56
CA LEU A 102 -4.14 -13.51 -18.08
C LEU A 102 -4.83 -13.39 -16.71
N ALA A 103 -6.03 -13.92 -16.65
CA ALA A 103 -6.83 -14.05 -15.43
C ALA A 103 -7.57 -15.39 -15.46
N PHE A 104 -8.27 -15.72 -14.38
CA PHE A 104 -9.24 -16.81 -14.41
C PHE A 104 -10.55 -16.43 -13.73
N THR A 105 -11.61 -17.17 -14.07
CA THR A 105 -12.96 -16.94 -13.57
C THR A 105 -13.54 -18.22 -13.01
N LEU A 106 -14.25 -18.12 -11.89
CA LEU A 106 -14.90 -19.23 -11.21
C LEU A 106 -16.40 -18.95 -11.09
N HIS A 107 -17.22 -19.70 -11.82
CA HIS A 107 -18.68 -19.60 -11.78
C HIS A 107 -19.30 -20.75 -10.99
N GLY A 108 -20.41 -20.48 -10.32
CA GLY A 108 -21.21 -21.52 -9.68
C GLY A 108 -22.09 -22.24 -10.70
N LYS A 109 -21.52 -23.12 -11.53
CA LYS A 109 -22.31 -23.88 -12.52
C LYS A 109 -23.28 -24.90 -11.88
N ASN A 110 -23.02 -25.28 -10.63
CA ASN A 110 -23.79 -26.29 -9.91
C ASN A 110 -24.14 -25.76 -8.51
N ILE A 111 -25.42 -25.82 -8.12
CA ILE A 111 -25.95 -25.16 -6.91
C ILE A 111 -25.38 -25.78 -5.62
N ASP A 112 -24.97 -27.06 -5.69
CA ASP A 112 -24.63 -27.87 -4.53
C ASP A 112 -23.12 -28.06 -4.28
N ARG A 113 -22.26 -27.53 -5.16
CA ARG A 113 -20.79 -27.67 -5.02
C ARG A 113 -20.11 -26.30 -4.92
N LEU A 114 -19.32 -26.12 -3.88
CA LEU A 114 -18.39 -25.00 -3.72
C LEU A 114 -17.01 -25.40 -4.25
N PHE A 115 -16.37 -24.46 -4.92
CA PHE A 115 -15.08 -24.67 -5.60
C PHE A 115 -13.95 -23.84 -5.00
N VAL A 116 -14.22 -23.13 -3.90
CA VAL A 116 -13.24 -22.31 -3.16
C VAL A 116 -13.00 -22.98 -1.81
N HIS A 117 -11.77 -23.42 -1.58
CA HIS A 117 -11.40 -24.16 -0.37
C HIS A 117 -10.19 -23.52 0.29
N LYS A 118 -10.37 -22.93 1.47
CA LYS A 118 -9.25 -22.46 2.30
C LYS A 118 -8.43 -23.66 2.76
N LEU A 119 -7.12 -23.59 2.58
CA LEU A 119 -6.18 -24.64 2.97
C LEU A 119 -5.49 -24.30 4.30
N ALA A 120 -5.32 -25.30 5.15
CA ALA A 120 -4.50 -25.17 6.35
C ALA A 120 -3.02 -25.10 5.96
N ARG A 121 -2.20 -24.37 6.73
CA ARG A 121 -0.75 -24.28 6.47
C ARG A 121 -0.02 -25.63 6.47
N SER A 122 -0.56 -26.63 7.15
CA SER A 122 -0.04 -28.00 7.20
C SER A 122 -0.50 -28.88 6.03
N ASP A 123 -1.31 -28.36 5.10
CA ASP A 123 -1.79 -29.14 3.95
C ASP A 123 -0.62 -29.52 3.03
N ILE A 124 -0.49 -30.82 2.76
CA ILE A 124 0.63 -31.37 1.97
C ILE A 124 0.70 -30.80 0.55
N ARG A 125 -0.42 -30.33 -0.01
CA ARG A 125 -0.48 -29.72 -1.34
C ARG A 125 0.23 -28.38 -1.40
N LEU A 126 0.47 -27.73 -0.25
CA LEU A 126 1.18 -26.46 -0.16
C LEU A 126 2.69 -26.60 -0.16
N LYS A 127 3.25 -27.82 -0.05
CA LYS A 127 4.70 -28.02 0.13
C LYS A 127 5.53 -27.29 -0.93
N ASP A 128 5.16 -27.45 -2.20
CA ASP A 128 5.87 -26.81 -3.33
C ASP A 128 5.69 -25.27 -3.35
N LEU A 129 4.48 -24.79 -3.06
CA LEU A 129 4.20 -23.35 -3.00
C LEU A 129 4.94 -22.68 -1.83
N LEU A 130 4.96 -23.30 -0.65
CA LEU A 130 5.65 -22.79 0.52
C LEU A 130 7.15 -22.72 0.31
N GLU A 131 7.73 -23.66 -0.44
CA GLU A 131 9.14 -23.60 -0.81
C GLU A 131 9.42 -22.43 -1.77
N ARG A 132 8.60 -22.25 -2.81
CA ARG A 132 8.71 -21.07 -3.70
C ARG A 132 8.54 -19.75 -2.95
N LYS A 133 7.61 -19.69 -1.99
CA LYS A 133 7.43 -18.55 -1.10
C LYS A 133 8.70 -18.27 -0.30
N ARG A 134 9.32 -19.29 0.29
CA ARG A 134 10.56 -19.17 1.06
C ARG A 134 11.69 -18.62 0.18
N VAL A 135 11.86 -19.17 -1.03
CA VAL A 135 12.87 -18.70 -1.99
C VAL A 135 12.63 -17.23 -2.36
N TYR A 136 11.39 -16.87 -2.69
CA TYR A 136 11.03 -15.48 -2.99
C TYR A 136 11.31 -14.54 -1.82
N GLU A 137 10.96 -14.93 -0.59
CA GLU A 137 11.21 -14.12 0.60
C GLU A 137 12.71 -13.98 0.89
N GLU A 138 13.51 -15.03 0.65
CA GLU A 138 14.98 -15.00 0.76
C GLU A 138 15.64 -14.15 -0.32
N GLU A 139 15.22 -14.28 -1.57
CA GLU A 139 15.71 -13.44 -2.68
C GLU A 139 15.38 -11.98 -2.44
N ARG A 140 14.15 -11.68 -1.98
CA ARG A 140 13.74 -10.33 -1.61
C ARG A 140 14.55 -9.79 -0.43
N LEU A 141 14.83 -10.61 0.59
CA LEU A 141 15.73 -10.24 1.68
C LEU A 141 17.16 -9.97 1.17
N ILE A 142 17.66 -10.79 0.25
CA ILE A 142 18.98 -10.60 -0.36
C ILE A 142 19.00 -9.35 -1.24
N GLU A 143 17.94 -9.03 -1.97
CA GLU A 143 17.82 -7.77 -2.72
C GLU A 143 17.84 -6.58 -1.78
N ILE A 144 17.05 -6.62 -0.70
CA ILE A 144 17.09 -5.61 0.36
C ILE A 144 18.51 -5.49 0.94
N THR A 145 19.17 -6.60 1.29
CA THR A 145 20.52 -6.59 1.88
C THR A 145 21.62 -6.22 0.87
N ARG A 146 21.48 -6.57 -0.41
CA ARG A 146 22.42 -6.15 -1.48
C ARG A 146 22.28 -4.66 -1.77
N GLU A 147 21.07 -4.14 -1.72
CA GLU A 147 20.79 -2.70 -1.80
C GLU A 147 21.24 -1.94 -0.55
N GLU A 148 21.23 -2.57 0.63
CA GLU A 148 21.85 -2.03 1.87
C GLU A 148 23.38 -2.04 1.81
N SER A 149 24.00 -2.91 1.00
CA SER A 149 25.47 -3.06 0.91
C SER A 149 26.14 -2.13 -0.13
N LEU A 150 25.35 -1.41 -0.93
CA LEU A 150 25.83 -0.45 -1.90
C LEU A 150 25.24 0.93 -1.58
N VAL A 151 26.11 1.81 -1.06
CA VAL A 151 25.94 3.26 -0.79
C VAL A 151 25.61 3.59 0.67
N ASP A 152 26.32 4.60 1.23
CA ASP A 152 25.92 5.41 2.39
C ASP A 152 24.48 5.93 2.17
N GLN A 153 23.48 5.11 2.51
CA GLN A 153 22.10 5.49 2.26
C GLN A 153 21.61 6.44 3.35
N PRO A 154 21.07 7.60 2.95
CA PRO A 154 20.70 8.64 3.87
C PRO A 154 19.64 8.14 4.86
N THR A 155 20.00 8.04 6.13
CA THR A 155 19.10 7.54 7.18
C THR A 155 18.67 8.69 8.08
N ILE A 156 17.39 8.76 8.43
CA ILE A 156 16.93 9.76 9.40
C ILE A 156 17.39 9.37 10.80
N ILE A 157 18.32 10.15 11.36
CA ILE A 157 18.90 9.89 12.67
C ILE A 157 18.19 10.64 13.80
N ASP A 158 17.69 11.85 13.54
CA ASP A 158 17.06 12.72 14.53
C ASP A 158 16.10 13.71 13.85
N SER A 159 15.47 14.60 14.62
CA SER A 159 14.69 15.72 14.09
C SER A 159 14.93 17.01 14.87
N GLU A 160 14.93 18.13 14.14
CA GLU A 160 14.95 19.46 14.71
C GLU A 160 13.60 20.13 14.56
N VAL A 161 13.23 20.95 15.55
CA VAL A 161 12.05 21.82 15.47
C VAL A 161 12.49 23.27 15.50
N LEU A 162 12.13 24.02 14.46
CA LEU A 162 12.52 25.42 14.22
C LEU A 162 11.75 26.43 15.11
N THR A 163 11.24 26.00 16.26
CA THR A 163 10.57 26.85 17.24
C THR A 163 10.99 26.49 18.66
N MET A 164 11.13 27.50 19.53
CA MET A 164 11.57 27.34 20.93
C MET A 164 10.38 27.22 21.90
N LYS A 165 9.40 26.38 21.57
CA LYS A 165 8.29 26.07 22.49
C LYS A 165 8.68 24.95 23.47
N PRO A 166 8.12 24.93 24.69
CA PRO A 166 8.29 23.80 25.59
C PRO A 166 7.71 22.52 24.98
N ILE A 167 8.24 21.39 25.39
CA ILE A 167 7.75 20.07 24.99
C ILE A 167 6.47 19.78 25.78
N SER A 168 5.41 19.39 25.09
CA SER A 168 4.14 18.92 25.64
C SER A 168 3.91 17.45 25.32
N THR A 169 3.08 16.78 26.10
CA THR A 169 2.57 15.45 25.75
C THR A 169 1.41 15.56 24.76
N ILE A 170 1.08 14.47 24.05
CA ILE A 170 -0.10 14.48 23.17
C ILE A 170 -1.38 14.65 24.00
N GLU A 171 -1.44 14.06 25.18
CA GLU A 171 -2.56 14.17 26.11
C GLU A 171 -2.85 15.64 26.48
N GLU A 172 -1.83 16.38 26.93
CA GLU A 172 -1.93 17.81 27.25
C GLU A 172 -2.43 18.64 26.06
N ILE A 173 -1.92 18.35 24.85
CA ILE A 173 -2.32 19.05 23.64
C ILE A 173 -3.81 18.85 23.36
N LEU A 174 -4.29 17.60 23.47
CA LEU A 174 -5.68 17.26 23.24
C LEU A 174 -6.61 17.88 24.28
N GLU A 175 -6.24 17.83 25.57
CA GLU A 175 -7.02 18.45 26.65
C GLU A 175 -7.23 19.96 26.43
N VAL A 176 -6.18 20.65 25.96
CA VAL A 176 -6.22 22.09 25.69
C VAL A 176 -7.01 22.42 24.43
N GLU A 177 -6.77 21.72 23.32
CA GLU A 177 -7.36 22.05 22.01
C GLU A 177 -8.81 21.58 21.86
N LEU A 178 -9.25 20.59 22.65
CA LEU A 178 -10.66 20.21 22.71
C LEU A 178 -11.55 21.29 23.34
N GLN A 179 -10.98 22.18 24.14
CA GLN A 179 -11.70 23.25 24.86
C GLN A 179 -11.68 24.60 24.14
N LYS A 180 -10.97 24.72 23.01
CA LYS A 180 -10.83 25.98 22.26
C LYS A 180 -11.74 26.00 21.02
N ASP A 181 -12.28 27.19 20.75
CA ASP A 181 -13.00 27.48 19.52
C ASP A 181 -12.05 27.90 18.37
N ASP A 182 -10.89 28.49 18.71
CA ASP A 182 -9.85 28.88 17.75
C ASP A 182 -8.61 27.97 17.88
N ASN A 183 -8.53 26.99 16.98
CA ASN A 183 -7.49 25.96 16.97
C ASN A 183 -6.41 26.33 15.96
N ASN A 184 -5.41 27.09 16.42
CA ASN A 184 -4.29 27.55 15.59
C ASN A 184 -2.94 27.56 16.36
N SER A 185 -2.88 26.84 17.47
CA SER A 185 -1.74 26.83 18.39
C SER A 185 -0.63 25.91 17.89
N ILE A 186 0.63 26.29 18.12
CA ILE A 186 1.81 25.49 17.79
C ILE A 186 2.36 24.83 19.06
N TYR A 187 2.58 23.53 18.99
CA TYR A 187 3.07 22.66 20.04
C TYR A 187 4.34 21.93 19.60
N VAL A 188 5.12 21.45 20.55
CA VAL A 188 6.29 20.58 20.30
C VAL A 188 6.11 19.32 21.13
N VAL A 189 6.28 18.17 20.50
CA VAL A 189 6.13 16.87 21.16
C VAL A 189 7.33 15.98 20.83
N ASN A 190 7.73 15.14 21.78
CA ASN A 190 8.60 13.99 21.48
C ASN A 190 7.71 12.78 21.20
N ALA A 191 7.68 12.29 19.96
CA ALA A 191 6.81 11.19 19.57
C ALA A 191 7.54 10.15 18.73
N ILE A 192 7.10 8.89 18.85
CA ILE A 192 7.50 7.79 17.98
C ILE A 192 6.61 7.81 16.75
N ILE A 193 7.18 7.68 15.55
CA ILE A 193 6.39 7.47 14.33
C ILE A 193 6.09 5.97 14.23
N LYS A 194 4.81 5.60 14.38
CA LYS A 194 4.35 4.20 14.35
C LYS A 194 3.97 3.74 12.95
N ASP A 195 3.42 4.67 12.16
CA ASP A 195 2.95 4.39 10.82
C ASP A 195 2.90 5.68 9.99
N TYR A 196 2.73 5.53 8.68
CA TYR A 196 2.50 6.64 7.76
C TYR A 196 1.61 6.20 6.61
N LYS A 197 0.85 7.15 6.07
CA LYS A 197 -0.05 6.94 4.93
C LYS A 197 0.00 8.11 3.93
N PRO A 198 -0.15 7.80 2.63
CA PRO A 198 -0.24 6.46 2.05
C PRO A 198 1.11 5.72 2.09
N LYS A 199 1.13 4.39 1.95
CA LYS A 199 2.39 3.61 1.98
C LYS A 199 3.26 3.81 0.74
N PRO A 200 2.69 3.77 -0.48
CA PRO A 200 3.46 4.06 -1.68
C PRO A 200 3.80 5.56 -1.75
N ILE A 201 5.09 5.89 -1.92
CA ILE A 201 5.60 7.26 -1.92
C ILE A 201 5.07 8.07 -3.12
N GLU A 202 4.78 7.42 -4.26
CA GLU A 202 4.19 8.08 -5.42
C GLU A 202 2.81 8.71 -5.09
N LYS A 203 2.06 8.12 -4.16
CA LYS A 203 0.76 8.65 -3.70
C LYS A 203 0.88 9.81 -2.71
N TRP A 204 2.09 10.18 -2.34
CA TRP A 204 2.35 11.37 -1.54
C TRP A 204 2.23 12.62 -2.39
N VAL A 205 2.42 12.50 -3.71
CA VAL A 205 2.47 13.63 -4.63
C VAL A 205 1.12 13.86 -5.28
N TRP A 206 0.67 15.12 -5.26
CA TRP A 206 -0.55 15.58 -5.90
C TRP A 206 -0.25 16.72 -6.87
N LYS A 207 -1.05 16.84 -7.93
CA LYS A 207 -1.07 18.02 -8.79
C LYS A 207 -1.94 19.09 -8.15
N TRP A 208 -1.42 20.30 -7.97
CA TRP A 208 -2.11 21.43 -7.39
C TRP A 208 -2.26 22.53 -8.44
N CYS A 209 -3.49 22.98 -8.66
CA CYS A 209 -3.74 24.19 -9.45
C CYS A 209 -3.90 25.37 -8.50
N ASP A 210 -2.96 26.31 -8.55
CA ASP A 210 -3.01 27.50 -7.70
C ASP A 210 -4.16 28.44 -8.08
N THR A 211 -4.49 28.56 -9.37
CA THR A 211 -5.64 29.37 -9.82
C THR A 211 -6.97 28.83 -9.31
N CYS A 212 -7.17 27.51 -9.32
CA CYS A 212 -8.43 26.89 -8.90
C CYS A 212 -8.45 26.47 -7.43
N GLN A 213 -7.30 26.52 -6.73
CA GLN A 213 -7.10 26.00 -5.39
C GLN A 213 -7.63 24.56 -5.24
N LYS A 214 -7.34 23.72 -6.25
CA LYS A 214 -7.80 22.33 -6.34
C LYS A 214 -6.64 21.39 -6.56
N ARG A 215 -6.72 20.23 -5.89
CA ARG A 215 -5.82 19.10 -6.09
C ARG A 215 -6.39 18.11 -7.10
N PHE A 216 -5.50 17.48 -7.85
CA PHE A 216 -5.78 16.48 -8.86
C PHE A 216 -4.81 15.31 -8.68
N ASP A 217 -5.28 14.12 -9.03
CA ASP A 217 -4.45 12.92 -9.02
C ASP A 217 -3.34 13.03 -10.07
N THR A 218 -2.17 12.48 -9.76
CA THR A 218 -1.04 12.42 -10.70
C THR A 218 -1.27 11.42 -11.83
N GLU A 219 -2.18 10.45 -11.64
CA GLU A 219 -2.63 9.50 -12.69
C GLU A 219 -3.23 10.21 -13.92
N ASN A 220 -3.76 11.42 -13.76
CA ASN A 220 -4.20 12.21 -14.90
C ASN A 220 -2.96 12.74 -15.65
N HIS A 221 -2.66 12.21 -16.84
CA HIS A 221 -1.51 12.59 -17.65
C HIS A 221 -1.52 14.04 -18.16
N SER A 222 -2.59 14.82 -17.93
CA SER A 222 -2.61 16.24 -18.26
C SER A 222 -1.51 17.01 -17.51
N THR A 223 -0.79 17.86 -18.23
CA THR A 223 0.19 18.79 -17.68
C THR A 223 -0.43 20.11 -17.23
N THR A 224 -1.69 20.36 -17.60
CA THR A 224 -2.44 21.59 -17.27
C THR A 224 -3.77 21.28 -16.57
N CYS A 225 -4.25 22.26 -15.81
CA CYS A 225 -5.52 22.21 -15.11
C CYS A 225 -6.69 22.08 -16.09
N PRO A 226 -7.56 21.04 -15.98
CA PRO A 226 -8.68 20.86 -16.89
C PRO A 226 -9.80 21.92 -16.72
N ILE A 227 -9.67 22.83 -15.75
CA ILE A 227 -10.67 23.87 -15.44
C ILE A 227 -10.23 25.23 -16.00
N CYS A 228 -8.94 25.56 -15.94
CA CYS A 228 -8.42 26.89 -16.27
C CYS A 228 -7.17 26.88 -17.14
N ASP A 229 -6.72 25.72 -17.61
CA ASP A 229 -5.54 25.50 -18.44
C ASP A 229 -4.19 25.97 -17.85
N ALA A 230 -4.17 26.43 -16.60
CA ALA A 230 -2.95 26.79 -15.90
C ALA A 230 -2.06 25.55 -15.65
N ALA A 231 -0.74 25.74 -15.65
CA ALA A 231 0.19 24.69 -15.28
C ALA A 231 -0.01 24.22 -13.83
N PHE A 232 0.20 22.94 -13.57
CA PHE A 232 0.16 22.40 -12.22
C PHE A 232 1.46 22.64 -11.47
N GLU A 233 1.34 22.91 -10.17
CA GLU A 233 2.40 22.66 -9.21
C GLU A 233 2.30 21.23 -8.67
N TYR A 234 3.40 20.67 -8.16
CA TYR A 234 3.38 19.39 -7.46
C TYR A 234 3.54 19.63 -5.96
N VAL A 235 2.68 18.99 -5.15
CA VAL A 235 2.67 19.16 -3.69
C VAL A 235 2.68 17.81 -2.99
N PHE A 236 3.32 17.75 -1.83
CA PHE A 236 3.25 16.58 -0.95
C PHE A 236 2.04 16.64 -0.02
N GLN A 237 1.44 15.49 0.24
CA GLN A 237 0.45 15.29 1.30
C GLN A 237 0.62 13.92 1.93
N ILE A 238 0.95 13.91 3.22
CA ILE A 238 1.35 12.70 3.96
C ILE A 238 0.70 12.77 5.33
N ALA A 239 0.37 11.62 5.92
CA ALA A 239 -0.05 11.53 7.31
C ALA A 239 0.88 10.59 8.08
N PHE A 240 1.28 10.98 9.28
CA PHE A 240 2.06 10.17 10.21
C PHE A 240 1.22 9.85 11.44
N LEU A 241 1.28 8.60 11.90
CA LEU A 241 0.71 8.17 13.16
C LEU A 241 1.79 8.29 14.24
N LEU A 242 1.63 9.28 15.11
CA LEU A 242 2.54 9.60 16.20
C LEU A 242 2.09 8.90 17.47
N GLU A 243 3.02 8.42 18.28
CA GLU A 243 2.76 7.87 19.61
C GLU A 243 3.59 8.63 20.67
N ASN A 244 2.94 9.03 21.75
CA ASN A 244 3.57 9.58 22.94
C ASN A 244 2.90 8.97 24.17
N ASN A 245 3.68 8.32 25.04
CA ASN A 245 3.19 7.68 26.27
C ASN A 245 2.02 6.70 26.07
N GLY A 246 2.00 5.96 24.95
CA GLY A 246 0.95 5.00 24.62
C GLY A 246 -0.31 5.61 23.97
N LEU A 247 -0.40 6.94 23.88
CA LEU A 247 -1.47 7.63 23.17
C LEU A 247 -1.04 7.95 21.74
N VAL A 248 -1.95 7.74 20.78
CA VAL A 248 -1.69 7.93 19.35
C VAL A 248 -2.39 9.15 18.78
N LEU A 249 -1.73 9.84 17.86
CA LEU A 249 -2.24 11.03 17.16
C LEU A 249 -1.91 10.95 15.67
N LEU A 250 -2.91 11.21 14.82
CA LEU A 250 -2.69 11.35 13.39
C LEU A 250 -2.33 12.80 13.06
N ALA A 251 -1.16 13.03 12.45
CA ALA A 251 -0.69 14.36 12.05
C ALA A 251 -0.36 14.40 10.56
N TYR A 252 -0.80 15.46 9.88
CA TYR A 252 -0.63 15.63 8.43
C TYR A 252 0.53 16.56 8.10
N ALA A 253 1.36 16.20 7.13
CA ALA A 253 2.33 17.10 6.53
C ALA A 253 1.82 17.53 5.15
N PHE A 254 1.83 18.84 4.88
CA PHE A 254 1.40 19.42 3.62
C PHE A 254 2.50 20.29 3.00
N ASN A 255 2.70 20.15 1.69
CA ASN A 255 3.51 21.01 0.82
C ASN A 255 4.78 21.58 1.48
N GLN A 256 4.78 22.87 1.87
CA GLN A 256 5.95 23.55 2.43
C GLN A 256 6.45 22.89 3.72
N HIS A 257 5.56 22.33 4.54
CA HIS A 257 5.96 21.58 5.72
C HIS A 257 6.62 20.25 5.35
N CYS A 258 6.17 19.58 4.28
CA CYS A 258 6.87 18.40 3.75
C CYS A 258 8.24 18.75 3.18
N LYS A 259 8.35 19.88 2.45
CA LYS A 259 9.65 20.38 1.96
C LYS A 259 10.63 20.63 3.10
N ASN A 260 10.13 21.10 4.25
CA ASN A 260 10.97 21.27 5.44
C ASN A 260 11.36 19.94 6.09
N LEU A 261 10.45 18.96 6.12
CA LEU A 261 10.74 17.61 6.62
C LEU A 261 11.81 16.90 5.80
N PHE A 262 11.74 17.03 4.46
CA PHE A 262 12.60 16.35 3.49
C PHE A 262 13.26 17.38 2.55
N PRO A 263 14.24 18.16 3.03
CA PRO A 263 14.79 19.31 2.29
C PRO A 263 15.48 18.94 0.98
N ASN A 264 15.92 17.69 0.84
CA ASN A 264 16.61 17.19 -0.35
C ASN A 264 15.66 16.64 -1.43
N TYR A 265 14.34 16.72 -1.22
CA TYR A 265 13.34 16.12 -2.10
C TYR A 265 12.25 17.11 -2.47
N THR A 266 12.08 17.39 -3.76
CA THR A 266 10.90 18.12 -4.23
C THR A 266 9.79 17.15 -4.66
N PRO A 267 8.50 17.55 -4.56
CA PRO A 267 7.38 16.71 -5.02
C PRO A 267 7.49 16.29 -6.48
N LYS A 268 7.96 17.19 -7.35
CA LYS A 268 8.13 16.92 -8.77
C LYS A 268 9.23 15.89 -9.02
N GLU A 269 10.38 16.01 -8.36
CA GLU A 269 11.47 15.03 -8.49
C GLU A 269 11.05 13.65 -7.99
N VAL A 270 10.35 13.56 -6.85
CA VAL A 270 9.85 12.27 -6.33
C VAL A 270 8.82 11.64 -7.27
N TYR A 271 8.06 12.45 -8.00
CA TYR A 271 7.14 11.94 -9.02
C TYR A 271 7.86 11.46 -10.29
N GLU A 272 8.77 12.26 -10.84
CA GLU A 272 9.40 12.02 -12.14
C GLU A 272 10.64 11.10 -12.08
N ASN A 273 11.32 11.00 -10.94
CA ASN A 273 12.57 10.26 -10.77
C ASN A 273 12.39 9.09 -9.81
N GLU A 274 12.38 7.88 -10.37
CA GLU A 274 12.24 6.62 -9.63
C GLU A 274 13.35 6.40 -8.60
N ALA A 275 14.60 6.77 -8.91
CA ALA A 275 15.72 6.63 -7.96
C ALA A 275 15.52 7.53 -6.74
N LYS A 276 15.13 8.80 -6.95
CA LYS A 276 14.84 9.73 -5.85
C LYS A 276 13.62 9.30 -5.02
N ARG A 277 12.60 8.74 -5.66
CA ARG A 277 11.45 8.15 -4.98
C ARG A 277 11.87 7.00 -4.07
N ARG A 278 12.71 6.11 -4.60
CA ARG A 278 13.23 4.95 -3.86
C ARG A 278 14.11 5.36 -2.67
N GLU A 279 14.99 6.34 -2.84
CA GLU A 279 15.78 6.90 -1.73
C GLU A 279 14.87 7.41 -0.60
N LEU A 280 13.81 8.17 -0.95
CA LEU A 280 12.86 8.67 0.04
C LEU A 280 12.06 7.53 0.70
N GLU A 281 11.70 6.49 -0.06
CA GLU A 281 10.99 5.32 0.46
C GLU A 281 11.79 4.58 1.54
N ILE A 282 13.08 4.36 1.29
CA ILE A 282 13.97 3.72 2.25
C ILE A 282 14.09 4.59 3.52
N MET A 283 14.34 5.88 3.32
CA MET A 283 14.48 6.86 4.41
C MET A 283 13.22 6.95 5.29
N VAL A 284 12.04 6.97 4.68
CA VAL A 284 10.77 7.02 5.41
C VAL A 284 10.49 5.70 6.12
N SER A 285 10.84 4.57 5.50
CA SER A 285 10.70 3.26 6.12
C SER A 285 11.54 3.14 7.40
N SER A 286 12.70 3.80 7.46
CA SER A 286 13.55 3.84 8.65
C SER A 286 12.95 4.66 9.81
N LEU A 287 11.93 5.49 9.59
CA LEU A 287 11.28 6.29 10.65
C LEU A 287 10.49 5.41 11.63
N CYS A 288 9.99 4.26 11.19
CA CYS A 288 9.16 3.36 12.00
C CYS A 288 9.98 2.39 12.87
N ASN A 289 11.09 2.87 13.46
CA ASN A 289 12.07 2.06 14.19
C ASN A 289 11.97 2.16 15.73
N GLY A 290 10.95 2.85 16.25
CA GLY A 290 10.76 3.05 17.69
C GLY A 290 11.54 4.23 18.29
N ARG A 291 12.31 4.96 17.48
CA ARG A 291 12.99 6.19 17.92
C ARG A 291 11.98 7.31 18.17
N GLN A 292 12.27 8.13 19.17
CA GLN A 292 11.53 9.36 19.43
C GLN A 292 12.09 10.50 18.59
N PHE A 293 11.19 11.22 17.93
CA PHE A 293 11.48 12.41 17.16
C PHE A 293 10.83 13.62 17.81
N ARG A 294 11.52 14.76 17.80
CA ARG A 294 10.93 16.05 18.16
C ARG A 294 10.12 16.58 16.99
N ILE A 295 8.80 16.70 17.17
CA ILE A 295 7.85 17.07 16.13
C ILE A 295 7.10 18.34 16.55
N GLY A 296 7.10 19.34 15.68
CA GLY A 296 6.23 20.51 15.80
C GLY A 296 4.83 20.19 15.25
N LEU A 297 3.81 20.49 16.03
CA LEU A 297 2.41 20.26 15.67
C LEU A 297 1.64 21.58 15.67
N LYS A 298 0.72 21.72 14.73
CA LYS A 298 -0.22 22.83 14.68
C LYS A 298 -1.63 22.28 14.59
N SER A 299 -2.50 22.69 15.50
CA SER A 299 -3.92 22.34 15.42
C SER A 299 -4.63 23.13 14.32
N TYR A 300 -5.66 22.54 13.72
CA TYR A 300 -6.57 23.18 12.78
C TYR A 300 -7.91 22.43 12.72
N ARG A 301 -8.94 23.07 12.16
CA ARG A 301 -10.22 22.41 11.82
C ARG A 301 -10.17 21.91 10.40
N ASN A 302 -10.41 20.61 10.19
CA ASN A 302 -10.48 20.04 8.85
C ASN A 302 -11.81 20.43 8.15
N PRO A 303 -12.03 20.12 6.86
CA PRO A 303 -13.28 20.45 6.17
C PRO A 303 -14.57 19.83 6.74
N ARG A 304 -14.46 18.94 7.73
CA ARG A 304 -15.58 18.37 8.50
C ARG A 304 -15.74 19.04 9.87
N GLU A 305 -15.04 20.14 10.12
CA GLU A 305 -14.98 20.85 11.41
C GLU A 305 -14.42 20.02 12.58
N GLU A 306 -13.72 18.92 12.27
CA GLU A 306 -13.06 18.08 13.27
C GLU A 306 -11.66 18.64 13.59
N LEU A 307 -11.26 18.52 14.85
CA LEU A 307 -9.89 18.84 15.26
C LEU A 307 -8.90 17.92 14.54
N SER A 308 -7.92 18.51 13.88
CA SER A 308 -6.83 17.82 13.19
C SER A 308 -5.51 18.51 13.46
N PHE A 309 -4.41 17.80 13.22
CA PHE A 309 -3.07 18.31 13.49
C PHE A 309 -2.21 18.26 12.23
N ALA A 310 -1.48 19.32 11.98
CA ALA A 310 -0.48 19.41 10.93
C ALA A 310 0.92 19.38 11.54
N ILE A 311 1.84 18.64 10.92
CA ILE A 311 3.27 18.73 11.24
C ILE A 311 3.79 20.04 10.67
N VAL A 312 4.43 20.85 11.52
CA VAL A 312 4.99 22.15 11.17
C VAL A 312 6.37 22.31 11.77
N ASN A 313 7.17 23.21 11.21
CA ASN A 313 8.48 23.62 11.75
C ASN A 313 9.43 22.45 12.08
N THR A 314 9.24 21.29 11.47
CA THR A 314 10.01 20.07 11.76
C THR A 314 10.89 19.77 10.56
N LYS A 315 12.14 19.41 10.81
CA LYS A 315 13.08 18.92 9.81
C LYS A 315 13.76 17.66 10.31
N PHE A 316 13.80 16.64 9.47
CA PHE A 316 14.55 15.42 9.78
C PHE A 316 16.04 15.63 9.50
N ILE A 317 16.87 15.11 10.39
CA ILE A 317 18.32 15.11 10.27
C ILE A 317 18.72 13.78 9.64
N ILE A 318 19.45 13.87 8.53
CA ILE A 318 19.80 12.76 7.67
C ILE A 318 21.32 12.57 7.77
N GLU A 319 21.77 11.34 8.00
CA GLU A 319 23.18 10.91 7.97
C GLU A 319 23.46 10.06 6.74
#